data_AF-A0A5E4HH32-F1
#
_entry.id   AF-A0A5E4HH32-F1
#
_cell.length_a   1.000
_cell.length_b   1.000
_cell.length_c   1.000
_cell.angle_alpha   90.00
_cell.angle_beta   90.00
_cell.angle_gamma   90.00
#
_symmetry.space_group_name_H-M   'P 1'
#
loop_
_entity.id
_entity.type
_entity.pdbx_description
1 polymer ?
#
loop_
_entity_poly.entity_id
_entity_poly.type
_entity_poly.pdbx_seq_one_letter_code
_entity_poly.pdbx_strand_id
1 'polypeptide(L)'
;MSRHNPLDLSNQVFGSWTVLELCHDADKHGRRWVCRCACGTIANISQQSLTDSRSTSCGCVGNLKKGHRVHGDGSSHNGKKKAPEYSAWESMIARCTRENHPSYQDYGGRGIKVCDRWVVAAGGSYENFLADIGRRPTENHSLDRKDNDKGYSPDNCRWATKEEQWQNTRRILNPAEYHVRLILRDIGEDPNRPGLLDTPSRVVKSWKELFAGYGQNPSDILRRQFIQEGYKTDEMVVLKDIELYSFCEHHMLPFTGRAHVAYIPNANRVVGLSKLARLVDCFARRLQIQEKLTNQIADALVENLQPQGAAVVIEAKHHCMCARGIGKQHSSMTTSALRGVFKEKNEVRQEFLRLIHD
;
A
#
# COMPACT_ATOMS: atom_id res chain seq x y z
N MET A 1 64.73 57.06 28.25
CA MET A 1 63.70 56.91 27.19
C MET A 1 63.61 55.43 26.83
N SER A 2 62.70 54.72 27.49
CA SER A 2 62.58 53.26 27.41
C SER A 2 62.04 52.87 26.04
N ARG A 3 62.79 52.03 25.30
CA ARG A 3 62.35 51.41 24.05
C ARG A 3 61.23 50.43 24.41
N HIS A 4 59.97 50.83 24.22
CA HIS A 4 58.84 49.93 24.42
C HIS A 4 58.94 48.76 23.43
N ASN A 5 59.21 47.59 24.00
CA ASN A 5 59.22 46.29 23.34
C ASN A 5 57.89 46.12 22.57
N PRO A 6 57.89 45.82 21.26
CA PRO A 6 56.65 45.57 20.55
C PRO A 6 55.97 44.35 21.19
N LEU A 7 54.78 44.54 21.76
CA LEU A 7 53.97 43.47 22.37
C LEU A 7 53.85 42.29 21.39
N ASP A 8 54.53 41.20 21.73
CA ASP A 8 54.37 39.90 21.10
C ASP A 8 53.09 39.26 21.65
N LEU A 9 52.18 38.92 20.74
CA LEU A 9 50.89 38.34 21.07
C LEU A 9 50.84 36.83 20.82
N SER A 10 51.93 36.19 20.39
CA SER A 10 51.97 34.74 20.14
C SER A 10 51.52 33.94 21.36
N ASN A 11 50.69 32.92 21.11
CA ASN A 11 50.02 32.05 22.09
C ASN A 11 49.05 32.73 23.06
N GLN A 12 48.79 34.03 22.91
CA GLN A 12 47.76 34.71 23.71
C GLN A 12 46.36 34.45 23.15
N VAL A 13 45.36 34.51 24.03
CA VAL A 13 43.96 34.22 23.71
C VAL A 13 43.11 35.49 23.82
N PHE A 14 42.36 35.79 22.76
CA PHE A 14 41.46 36.94 22.66
C PHE A 14 40.07 36.46 22.26
N GLY A 15 39.16 36.35 23.23
CA GLY A 15 37.89 35.65 23.04
C GLY A 15 38.12 34.17 22.70
N SER A 16 37.63 33.72 21.56
CA SER A 16 37.85 32.38 21.01
C SER A 16 39.06 32.27 20.08
N TRP A 17 39.81 33.34 19.87
CA TRP A 17 41.04 33.33 19.07
C TRP A 17 42.24 32.96 19.92
N THR A 18 43.06 32.02 19.45
CA THR A 18 44.44 31.77 19.90
C THR A 18 45.39 32.31 18.84
N VAL A 19 46.27 33.24 19.21
CA VAL A 19 47.27 33.81 18.30
C VAL A 19 48.39 32.79 18.08
N LEU A 20 48.74 32.50 16.84
CA LEU A 20 49.79 31.54 16.50
C LEU A 20 51.12 32.27 16.25
N GLU A 21 51.15 33.11 15.22
CA GLU A 21 52.38 33.78 14.75
C GLU A 21 52.08 35.13 14.11
N LEU A 22 53.10 35.97 13.99
CA LEU A 22 53.01 37.26 13.31
C LEU A 22 52.88 37.03 11.80
N CYS A 23 51.93 37.71 11.16
CA CYS A 23 51.81 37.66 9.70
C CYS A 23 52.88 38.54 9.05
N HIS A 24 53.67 37.96 8.15
CA HIS A 24 54.79 38.63 7.48
C HIS A 24 54.38 39.48 6.26
N ASP A 25 53.11 39.44 5.85
CA ASP A 25 52.59 40.27 4.76
C ASP A 25 52.34 41.70 5.24
N ALA A 26 53.29 42.58 4.94
CA ALA A 26 53.24 43.99 5.30
C ALA A 26 52.23 44.75 4.41
N ASP A 27 51.01 44.91 4.90
CA ASP A 27 50.03 45.82 4.31
C ASP A 27 50.00 47.15 5.08
N LYS A 28 49.61 48.23 4.40
CA LYS A 28 49.56 49.65 4.86
C LYS A 28 48.62 49.91 6.05
N HIS A 29 48.03 48.87 6.64
CA HIS A 29 47.02 48.93 7.69
C HIS A 29 47.49 48.36 9.06
N GLY A 30 48.80 48.20 9.26
CA GLY A 30 49.40 47.86 10.56
C GLY A 30 49.64 46.36 10.80
N ARG A 31 50.16 46.01 11.98
CA ARG A 31 50.54 44.63 12.34
C ARG A 31 49.33 43.69 12.41
N ARG A 32 49.45 42.52 11.79
CA ARG A 32 48.45 41.45 11.79
C ARG A 32 49.04 40.15 12.30
N TRP A 33 48.18 39.30 12.86
CA TRP A 33 48.54 38.03 13.47
C TRP A 33 47.72 36.91 12.85
N VAL A 34 48.36 35.76 12.63
CA VAL A 34 47.70 34.51 12.25
C VAL A 34 47.07 33.94 13.51
N CYS A 35 45.74 33.83 13.53
CA CYS A 35 44.99 33.35 14.69
C CYS A 35 44.19 32.10 14.35
N ARG A 36 44.13 31.14 15.26
CA ARG A 36 43.24 29.98 15.21
C ARG A 36 42.08 30.18 16.17
N CYS A 37 40.85 30.05 15.68
CA CYS A 37 39.67 30.07 16.54
C CYS A 37 39.48 28.70 17.21
N ALA A 38 38.79 28.65 18.34
CA ALA A 38 38.32 27.40 18.95
C ALA A 38 37.50 26.52 17.98
N CYS A 39 36.89 27.11 16.94
CA CYS A 39 36.19 26.42 15.85
C CYS A 39 37.13 25.68 14.85
N GLY A 40 38.45 25.86 14.97
CA GLY A 40 39.46 25.34 14.06
C GLY A 40 39.81 26.26 12.88
N THR A 41 38.99 27.27 12.57
CA THR A 41 39.28 28.24 11.50
C THR A 41 40.55 29.05 11.79
N ILE A 42 41.39 29.22 10.78
CA ILE A 42 42.59 30.07 10.81
C ILE A 42 42.32 31.36 10.02
N ALA A 43 42.66 32.51 10.58
CA ALA A 43 42.45 33.81 9.94
C ALA A 43 43.51 34.85 10.36
N ASN A 44 43.78 35.82 9.48
CA ASN A 44 44.70 36.92 9.74
C ASN A 44 43.95 38.10 10.36
N ILE A 45 44.16 38.36 11.66
CA ILE A 45 43.45 39.39 12.42
C ILE A 45 44.38 40.57 12.73
N SER A 46 43.89 41.80 12.62
CA SER A 46 44.70 42.97 12.97
C SER A 46 44.95 43.01 14.48
N GLN A 47 46.16 43.45 14.87
CA GLN A 47 46.53 43.56 16.29
C GLN A 47 45.54 44.44 17.06
N GLN A 48 45.14 45.57 16.46
CA GLN A 48 44.18 46.49 17.07
C GLN A 48 42.78 45.86 17.24
N SER A 49 42.37 44.96 16.34
CA SER A 49 41.09 44.25 16.49
C SER A 49 41.09 43.22 17.63
N LEU A 50 42.26 42.63 17.95
CA LEU A 50 42.43 41.70 19.06
C LEU A 50 42.45 42.44 20.40
N THR A 51 43.26 43.50 20.50
CA THR A 51 43.41 44.28 21.75
C THR A 51 42.14 45.05 22.11
N ASP A 52 41.45 45.62 21.12
CA ASP A 52 40.21 46.38 21.35
C ASP A 52 38.98 45.47 21.42
N SER A 53 39.16 44.14 21.39
CA SER A 53 38.08 43.15 21.40
C SER A 53 37.05 43.33 20.27
N ARG A 54 37.42 43.95 19.15
CA ARG A 54 36.56 44.09 17.97
C ARG A 54 36.40 42.79 17.19
N SER A 55 37.35 41.86 17.34
CA SER A 55 37.24 40.49 16.84
C SER A 55 37.52 39.50 17.95
N THR A 56 36.48 38.80 18.39
CA THR A 56 36.55 37.82 19.48
C THR A 56 36.32 36.39 19.02
N SER A 57 35.96 36.12 17.75
CA SER A 57 35.87 34.76 17.20
C SER A 57 35.80 34.77 15.67
N CYS A 58 35.87 33.57 15.05
CA CYS A 58 35.64 33.35 13.61
C CYS A 58 34.18 33.64 13.17
N GLY A 59 33.31 34.07 14.10
CA GLY A 59 31.86 34.14 13.91
C GLY A 59 31.14 32.81 14.21
N CYS A 60 31.86 31.78 14.67
CA CYS A 60 31.28 30.50 15.09
C CYS A 60 30.43 30.60 16.35
N VAL A 61 30.78 31.50 17.29
CA VAL A 61 30.13 31.58 18.61
C VAL A 61 28.72 32.17 18.49
N GLY A 62 28.53 33.12 17.57
CA GLY A 62 27.20 33.64 17.20
C GLY A 62 26.38 32.70 16.32
N ASN A 63 26.96 31.59 15.86
CA ASN A 63 26.33 30.61 14.96
C ASN A 63 25.92 29.30 15.67
N LEU A 64 25.84 29.28 17.00
CA LEU A 64 25.28 28.13 17.74
C LEU A 64 23.76 27.86 17.46
N LYS A 65 23.11 28.67 16.61
CA LYS A 65 21.76 28.40 16.04
C LYS A 65 21.73 28.16 14.52
N LYS A 66 22.88 28.14 13.84
CA LYS A 66 22.98 27.78 12.41
C LYS A 66 24.22 26.94 12.20
N GLY A 67 24.00 25.67 11.88
CA GLY A 67 24.99 24.61 11.82
C GLY A 67 26.35 25.00 11.24
N HIS A 68 27.38 24.43 11.87
CA HIS A 68 28.76 24.41 11.46
C HIS A 68 28.93 24.31 9.94
N ARG A 69 29.59 25.29 9.33
CA ARG A 69 30.17 25.17 7.99
C ARG A 69 31.55 24.57 8.13
N VAL A 70 31.73 23.38 7.57
CA VAL A 70 33.05 22.76 7.39
C VAL A 70 33.66 23.34 6.12
N HIS A 71 34.94 23.72 6.18
CA HIS A 71 35.71 24.16 5.02
C HIS A 71 36.04 22.97 4.11
N GLY A 72 35.93 23.18 2.79
CA GLY A 72 36.16 22.18 1.75
C GLY A 72 34.84 21.76 1.11
N ASP A 73 34.63 22.18 -0.15
CA ASP A 73 33.49 21.84 -1.02
C ASP A 73 32.11 22.44 -0.70
N GLY A 74 32.05 23.47 0.16
CA GLY A 74 30.79 24.15 0.47
C GLY A 74 30.92 25.65 0.72
N SER A 75 30.98 26.48 -0.33
CA SER A 75 30.58 27.89 -0.26
C SER A 75 30.26 28.45 -1.65
N SER A 76 29.00 28.85 -1.84
CA SER A 76 28.55 29.68 -2.96
C SER A 76 29.14 31.09 -2.84
N HIS A 77 30.30 31.29 -3.45
CA HIS A 77 30.64 32.55 -4.10
C HIS A 77 30.66 32.25 -5.61
N ASN A 78 29.84 32.97 -6.38
CA ASN A 78 29.52 32.73 -7.80
C ASN A 78 28.71 31.46 -8.12
N GLY A 79 27.38 31.50 -7.94
CA GLY A 79 26.40 30.84 -8.84
C GLY A 79 26.55 29.34 -9.19
N LYS A 80 27.40 28.57 -8.52
CA LYS A 80 27.62 27.14 -8.81
C LYS A 80 26.62 26.29 -8.02
N LYS A 81 25.82 25.50 -8.73
CA LYS A 81 24.83 24.57 -8.17
C LYS A 81 25.51 23.55 -7.25
N LYS A 82 24.86 23.18 -6.13
CA LYS A 82 25.30 22.08 -5.26
C LYS A 82 25.54 20.81 -6.09
N ALA A 83 26.53 20.00 -5.71
CA ALA A 83 26.72 18.68 -6.31
C ALA A 83 25.42 17.86 -6.17
N PRO A 84 24.94 17.19 -7.24
CA PRO A 84 23.69 16.45 -7.22
C PRO A 84 23.61 15.39 -6.11
N GLU A 85 24.74 14.75 -5.81
CA GLU A 85 24.89 13.73 -4.76
C GLU A 85 24.72 14.33 -3.37
N TYR A 86 25.38 15.47 -3.11
CA TYR A 86 25.23 16.21 -1.85
C TYR A 86 23.79 16.66 -1.65
N SER A 87 23.14 17.15 -2.71
CA SER A 87 21.72 17.53 -2.68
C SER A 87 20.82 16.34 -2.34
N ALA A 88 21.09 15.16 -2.92
CA ALA A 88 20.34 13.94 -2.64
C ALA A 88 20.52 13.47 -1.18
N TRP A 89 21.76 13.49 -0.68
CA TRP A 89 22.09 13.15 0.71
C TRP A 89 21.42 14.11 1.71
N GLU A 90 21.53 15.42 1.49
CA GLU A 90 20.91 16.43 2.34
C GLU A 90 19.39 16.31 2.34
N SER A 91 18.77 16.10 1.17
CA SER A 91 17.33 15.88 1.04
C SER A 91 16.88 14.61 1.74
N MET A 92 17.64 13.51 1.63
CA MET A 92 17.40 12.25 2.32
C MET A 92 17.37 12.43 3.84
N ILE A 93 18.37 13.10 4.41
CA ILE A 93 18.41 13.37 5.85
C ILE A 93 17.24 14.26 6.26
N ALA A 94 16.99 15.34 5.51
CA ALA A 94 15.94 16.30 5.82
C ALA A 94 14.55 15.66 5.88
N ARG A 95 14.17 14.84 4.88
CA ARG A 95 12.86 14.18 4.87
C ARG A 95 12.68 13.10 5.95
N CYS A 96 13.76 12.56 6.51
CA CYS A 96 13.69 11.56 7.59
C CYS A 96 13.74 12.17 8.99
N THR A 97 14.29 13.38 9.16
CA THR A 97 14.58 13.95 10.48
C THR A 97 13.87 15.26 10.79
N ARG A 98 13.41 16.00 9.78
CA ARG A 98 12.76 17.30 9.97
C ARG A 98 11.25 17.16 9.86
N GLU A 99 10.55 17.26 10.99
CA GLU A 99 9.09 17.13 11.06
C GLU A 99 8.32 18.10 10.16
N ASN A 100 8.89 19.29 9.92
CA ASN A 100 8.32 20.32 9.06
C ASN A 100 8.60 20.12 7.56
N HIS A 101 9.34 19.08 7.17
CA HIS A 101 9.59 18.79 5.77
C HIS A 101 8.29 18.30 5.09
N PRO A 102 7.94 18.77 3.87
CA PRO A 102 6.67 18.39 3.22
C PRO A 102 6.45 16.89 3.10
N SER A 103 7.53 16.13 2.85
CA SER A 103 7.50 14.66 2.75
C SER A 103 7.76 13.94 4.08
N TYR A 104 7.82 14.61 5.24
CA TYR A 104 8.19 13.94 6.49
C TYR A 104 7.27 12.77 6.85
N GLN A 105 5.96 12.95 6.66
CA GLN A 105 4.94 11.92 6.97
C GLN A 105 5.18 10.61 6.19
N ASP A 106 5.69 10.68 4.96
CA ASP A 106 5.97 9.51 4.11
C ASP A 106 7.31 8.83 4.43
N TYR A 107 8.13 9.42 5.29
CA TYR A 107 9.49 9.00 5.60
C TYR A 107 9.71 8.94 7.12
N GLY A 108 10.16 10.04 7.74
CA GLY A 108 10.43 10.09 9.18
C GLY A 108 9.21 9.74 10.04
N GLY A 109 8.03 10.23 9.67
CA GLY A 109 6.76 9.91 10.33
C GLY A 109 6.37 8.42 10.23
N ARG A 110 6.88 7.70 9.24
CA ARG A 110 6.74 6.24 9.10
C ARG A 110 7.78 5.44 9.89
N GLY A 111 8.72 6.09 10.56
CA GLY A 111 9.84 5.43 11.23
C GLY A 111 11.00 5.05 10.30
N ILE A 112 11.01 5.53 9.04
CA ILE A 112 12.15 5.35 8.15
C ILE A 112 13.32 6.19 8.66
N LYS A 113 14.42 5.52 9.00
CA LYS A 113 15.66 6.14 9.48
C LYS A 113 16.77 6.09 8.44
N VAL A 114 17.77 6.94 8.62
CA VAL A 114 19.05 6.88 7.92
C VAL A 114 20.08 6.25 8.85
N CYS A 115 20.93 5.36 8.34
CA CYS A 115 21.98 4.74 9.14
C CYS A 115 22.95 5.79 9.72
N ASP A 116 23.45 5.53 10.93
CA ASP A 116 24.30 6.46 11.68
C ASP A 116 25.55 6.86 10.89
N ARG A 117 26.09 5.94 10.09
CA ARG A 117 27.26 6.15 9.21
C ARG A 117 27.10 7.33 8.25
N TRP A 118 25.88 7.70 7.88
CA TRP A 118 25.60 8.83 6.99
C TRP A 118 25.06 10.06 7.71
N VAL A 119 24.74 9.98 9.00
CA VAL A 119 24.12 11.06 9.78
C VAL A 119 25.17 11.76 10.64
N VAL A 120 25.41 13.04 10.36
CA VAL A 120 26.43 13.84 11.08
C VAL A 120 26.21 13.86 12.60
N ALA A 121 24.95 13.99 13.04
CA ALA A 121 24.61 14.00 14.46
C ALA A 121 24.92 12.66 15.17
N ALA A 122 25.07 11.56 14.42
CA ALA A 122 25.43 10.24 14.91
C ALA A 122 26.91 9.88 14.64
N GLY A 123 27.74 10.85 14.26
CA GLY A 123 29.16 10.64 13.94
C GLY A 123 29.45 10.20 12.49
N GLY A 124 28.43 10.18 11.62
CA GLY A 124 28.58 9.91 10.19
C GLY A 124 28.97 11.13 9.36
N SER A 125 29.06 10.95 8.04
CA SER A 125 29.43 12.04 7.13
C SER A 125 28.89 11.84 5.70
N TYR A 126 28.98 12.90 4.88
CA TYR A 126 28.66 12.84 3.46
C TYR A 126 29.66 11.97 2.68
N GLU A 127 30.93 11.98 3.08
CA GLU A 127 31.99 11.19 2.47
C GLU A 127 31.71 9.69 2.63
N ASN A 128 31.18 9.27 3.78
CA ASN A 128 30.74 7.89 3.97
C ASN A 128 29.59 7.51 3.03
N PHE A 129 28.58 8.40 2.89
CA PHE A 129 27.51 8.18 1.93
C PHE A 129 28.04 8.04 0.49
N LEU A 130 28.95 8.93 0.08
CA LEU A 130 29.53 8.92 -1.25
C LEU A 130 30.42 7.68 -1.48
N ALA A 131 31.16 7.23 -0.45
CA ALA A 131 31.96 6.01 -0.52
C ALA A 131 31.08 4.76 -0.65
N ASP A 132 29.94 4.72 0.06
CA ASP A 132 29.06 3.55 0.06
C ASP A 132 28.17 3.48 -1.20
N ILE A 133 27.72 4.63 -1.73
CA ILE A 133 26.74 4.71 -2.83
C ILE A 133 27.37 5.05 -4.18
N GLY A 134 28.56 5.67 -4.17
CA GLY A 134 29.24 6.12 -5.37
C GLY A 134 28.58 7.34 -6.03
N ARG A 135 29.22 7.80 -7.12
CA ARG A 135 28.74 8.96 -7.89
C ARG A 135 27.45 8.66 -8.62
N ARG A 136 26.62 9.69 -8.80
CA ARG A 136 25.37 9.59 -9.57
C ARG A 136 25.71 9.27 -11.04
N PRO A 137 25.20 8.18 -11.62
CA PRO A 137 25.58 7.77 -12.98
C PRO A 137 25.19 8.77 -14.06
N THR A 138 23.94 9.25 -14.05
CA THR A 138 23.42 10.22 -15.03
C THR A 138 22.42 11.19 -14.38
N GLU A 139 22.07 12.26 -15.09
CA GLU A 139 21.07 13.24 -14.61
C GLU A 139 19.67 12.65 -14.39
N ASN A 140 19.35 11.54 -15.05
CA ASN A 140 18.07 10.84 -14.92
C ASN A 140 17.98 9.94 -13.68
N HIS A 141 19.08 9.79 -12.93
CA HIS A 141 19.09 9.00 -11.70
C HIS A 141 18.81 9.87 -10.48
N SER A 142 18.07 9.32 -9.52
CA SER A 142 17.98 9.84 -8.17
C SER A 142 18.13 8.73 -7.13
N LEU A 143 18.34 9.12 -5.88
CA LEU A 143 18.55 8.18 -4.79
C LEU A 143 17.23 7.46 -4.47
N ASP A 144 17.25 6.13 -4.57
CA ASP A 144 16.14 5.23 -4.36
C ASP A 144 16.44 4.24 -3.23
N ARG A 145 15.40 3.71 -2.58
CA ARG A 145 15.51 2.60 -1.64
C ARG A 145 14.98 1.33 -2.31
N LYS A 146 15.81 0.30 -2.45
CA LYS A 146 15.44 -0.99 -3.06
C LYS A 146 14.19 -1.60 -2.41
N ASP A 147 14.08 -1.49 -1.09
CA ASP A 147 12.88 -1.81 -0.31
C ASP A 147 12.35 -0.52 0.36
N ASN A 148 11.14 -0.13 -0.02
CA ASN A 148 10.50 1.12 0.43
C ASN A 148 9.98 1.09 1.88
N ASP A 149 10.02 -0.07 2.53
CA ASP A 149 9.66 -0.25 3.94
C ASP A 149 10.87 -0.25 4.87
N LYS A 150 12.09 -0.32 4.31
CA LYS A 150 13.35 -0.26 5.05
C LYS A 150 13.97 1.14 5.05
N GLY A 151 14.90 1.36 5.98
CA GLY A 151 15.64 2.61 6.12
C GLY A 151 16.65 2.88 5.00
N TYR A 152 17.31 4.03 5.05
CA TYR A 152 18.45 4.35 4.20
C TYR A 152 19.72 3.73 4.76
N SER A 153 20.33 2.83 4.00
CA SER A 153 21.59 2.16 4.32
C SER A 153 22.31 1.76 3.02
N PRO A 154 23.61 1.43 3.08
CA PRO A 154 24.36 0.97 1.90
C PRO A 154 23.66 -0.20 1.18
N ASP A 155 23.13 -1.15 1.93
CA ASP A 155 22.49 -2.35 1.37
C ASP A 155 21.15 -2.04 0.71
N ASN A 156 20.40 -1.07 1.25
CA ASN A 156 19.05 -0.75 0.80
C ASN A 156 18.98 0.42 -0.18
N CYS A 157 20.08 1.11 -0.49
CA CYS A 157 20.07 2.27 -1.38
C CYS A 157 20.72 1.99 -2.74
N ARG A 158 20.28 2.74 -3.75
CA ARG A 158 20.88 2.75 -5.09
C ARG A 158 20.58 4.07 -5.81
N TRP A 159 21.33 4.35 -6.85
CA TRP A 159 20.89 5.27 -7.90
C TRP A 159 19.92 4.55 -8.83
N ALA A 160 18.74 5.13 -9.08
CA ALA A 160 17.74 4.55 -9.97
C ALA A 160 17.12 5.61 -10.85
N THR A 161 16.73 5.22 -12.07
CA THR A 161 15.98 6.04 -13.01
C THR A 161 14.55 6.28 -12.53
N LYS A 162 13.84 7.21 -13.17
CA LYS A 162 12.41 7.44 -12.93
C LYS A 162 11.56 6.20 -13.17
N GLU A 163 11.89 5.40 -14.18
CA GLU A 163 11.17 4.17 -14.51
C GLU A 163 11.37 3.09 -13.45
N GLU A 164 12.62 2.86 -13.03
CA GLU A 164 12.93 1.92 -11.94
C GLU A 164 12.30 2.36 -10.61
N GLN A 165 12.30 3.66 -10.31
CA GLN A 165 11.61 4.18 -9.13
C GLN A 165 10.09 4.04 -9.24
N TRP A 166 9.49 4.26 -10.41
CA TRP A 166 8.06 4.05 -10.63
C TRP A 166 7.67 2.59 -10.40
N GLN A 167 8.46 1.65 -10.92
CA GLN A 167 8.29 0.22 -10.65
C GLN A 167 8.46 -0.11 -9.16
N ASN A 168 9.34 0.62 -8.46
CA ASN A 168 9.59 0.44 -7.04
C ASN A 168 8.63 1.25 -6.13
N THR A 169 7.83 2.18 -6.68
CA THR A 169 6.93 2.98 -5.84
C THR A 169 5.96 2.06 -5.12
N ARG A 170 5.76 2.32 -3.82
CA ARG A 170 4.58 1.80 -3.11
C ARG A 170 3.38 2.25 -3.93
N ARG A 171 2.82 1.37 -4.76
CA ARG A 171 1.40 1.49 -5.09
C ARG A 171 0.73 1.52 -3.72
N ILE A 172 0.00 2.58 -3.39
CA ILE A 172 -0.89 2.59 -2.23
C ILE A 172 -1.96 1.57 -2.57
N LEU A 173 -1.62 0.29 -2.41
CA LEU A 173 -2.52 -0.82 -2.56
C LEU A 173 -3.57 -0.60 -1.47
N ASN A 174 -4.84 -0.70 -1.82
CA ASN A 174 -5.84 -0.87 -0.78
C ASN A 174 -5.45 -2.10 0.06
N PRO A 175 -5.85 -2.18 1.35
CA PRO A 175 -5.42 -3.28 2.22
C PRO A 175 -5.63 -4.69 1.63
N ALA A 176 -6.71 -4.89 0.87
CA ALA A 176 -6.98 -6.16 0.19
C ALA A 176 -5.96 -6.49 -0.92
N GLU A 177 -5.58 -5.52 -1.74
CA GLU A 177 -4.55 -5.68 -2.77
C GLU A 177 -3.19 -5.97 -2.14
N TYR A 178 -2.88 -5.33 -1.00
CA TYR A 178 -1.67 -5.65 -0.24
C TYR A 178 -1.68 -7.10 0.24
N HIS A 179 -2.79 -7.60 0.80
CA HIS A 179 -2.90 -9.00 1.22
C HIS A 179 -2.78 -9.98 0.05
N VAL A 180 -3.38 -9.69 -1.11
CA VAL A 180 -3.20 -10.54 -2.30
C VAL A 180 -1.73 -10.58 -2.73
N ARG A 181 -1.04 -9.45 -2.66
CA ARG A 181 0.41 -9.40 -2.95
C ARG A 181 1.23 -10.26 -1.97
N LEU A 182 0.87 -10.27 -0.69
CA LEU A 182 1.50 -11.15 0.30
C LEU A 182 1.21 -12.63 0.01
N ILE A 183 -0.04 -12.97 -0.32
CA ILE A 183 -0.42 -14.33 -0.73
C ILE A 183 0.43 -14.81 -1.91
N LEU A 184 0.63 -13.97 -2.93
CA LEU A 184 1.50 -14.29 -4.08
C LEU A 184 2.92 -14.62 -3.61
N ARG A 185 3.50 -13.80 -2.73
CA ARG A 185 4.84 -14.07 -2.18
C ARG A 185 4.88 -15.37 -1.39
N ASP A 186 3.86 -15.63 -0.58
CA ASP A 186 3.81 -16.78 0.31
C ASP A 186 3.62 -18.10 -0.45
N ILE A 187 3.01 -18.09 -1.64
CA ILE A 187 2.97 -19.26 -2.55
C ILE A 187 4.23 -19.41 -3.42
N GLY A 188 5.26 -18.59 -3.20
CA GLY A 188 6.55 -18.67 -3.90
C GLY A 188 6.63 -17.92 -5.22
N GLU A 189 5.68 -17.03 -5.53
CA GLU A 189 5.71 -16.20 -6.73
C GLU A 189 6.45 -14.87 -6.49
N ASP A 190 7.00 -14.28 -7.57
CA ASP A 190 7.52 -12.90 -7.55
C ASP A 190 6.40 -11.91 -7.92
N PRO A 191 5.87 -11.11 -6.97
CA PRO A 191 4.79 -10.18 -7.27
C PRO A 191 5.21 -9.00 -8.17
N ASN A 192 6.50 -8.86 -8.48
CA ASN A 192 7.02 -7.84 -9.39
C ASN A 192 7.17 -8.33 -10.84
N ARG A 193 6.98 -9.63 -11.12
CA ARG A 193 7.08 -10.10 -12.50
C ARG A 193 5.97 -9.48 -13.36
N PRO A 194 6.21 -9.20 -14.66
CA PRO A 194 5.28 -8.44 -15.50
C PRO A 194 3.83 -8.95 -15.48
N GLY A 195 3.62 -10.26 -15.46
CA GLY A 195 2.28 -10.88 -15.41
C GLY A 195 1.51 -10.67 -14.11
N LEU A 196 2.19 -10.41 -12.98
CA LEU A 196 1.58 -10.31 -11.64
C LEU A 196 1.47 -8.90 -11.10
N LEU A 197 2.09 -7.91 -11.75
CA LEU A 197 2.08 -6.51 -11.30
C LEU A 197 0.67 -5.99 -10.98
N ASP A 198 -0.29 -6.32 -11.83
CA ASP A 198 -1.68 -5.90 -11.68
C ASP A 198 -2.60 -7.02 -11.11
N THR A 199 -2.06 -8.21 -10.81
CA THR A 199 -2.85 -9.32 -10.27
C THR A 199 -3.58 -8.94 -8.97
N PRO A 200 -2.95 -8.28 -7.98
CA PRO A 200 -3.68 -7.84 -6.80
C PRO A 200 -4.93 -7.02 -7.11
N SER A 201 -4.82 -6.03 -8.00
CA SER A 201 -5.96 -5.20 -8.37
C SER A 201 -7.02 -5.99 -9.14
N ARG A 202 -6.62 -6.87 -10.05
CA ARG A 202 -7.56 -7.74 -10.78
C ARG A 202 -8.33 -8.67 -9.84
N VAL A 203 -7.65 -9.28 -8.87
CA VAL A 203 -8.28 -10.15 -7.87
C VAL A 203 -9.30 -9.37 -7.05
N VAL A 204 -8.91 -8.23 -6.46
CA VAL A 204 -9.80 -7.42 -5.63
C VAL A 204 -10.98 -6.85 -6.42
N LYS A 205 -10.77 -6.46 -7.69
CA LYS A 205 -11.87 -6.06 -8.57
C LYS A 205 -12.83 -7.21 -8.85
N SER A 206 -12.32 -8.42 -9.11
CA SER A 206 -13.17 -9.59 -9.35
C SER A 206 -14.08 -9.93 -8.17
N TRP A 207 -13.61 -9.75 -6.93
CA TRP A 207 -14.40 -10.00 -5.71
C TRP A 207 -15.68 -9.17 -5.64
N LYS A 208 -15.71 -7.97 -6.26
CA LYS A 208 -16.93 -7.15 -6.33
C LYS A 208 -18.05 -7.83 -7.11
N GLU A 209 -17.71 -8.64 -8.10
CA GLU A 209 -18.66 -9.41 -8.90
C GLU A 209 -18.94 -10.78 -8.25
N LEU A 210 -17.88 -11.50 -7.86
CA LEU A 210 -17.99 -12.85 -7.31
C LEU A 210 -18.75 -12.89 -5.98
N PHE A 211 -18.67 -11.81 -5.18
CA PHE A 211 -19.31 -11.68 -3.89
C PHE A 211 -20.39 -10.58 -3.84
N ALA A 212 -20.90 -10.18 -5.02
CA ALA A 212 -21.92 -9.12 -5.15
C ALA A 212 -23.21 -9.42 -4.36
N GLY A 213 -23.49 -10.70 -4.08
CA GLY A 213 -24.69 -11.14 -3.40
C GLY A 213 -24.83 -10.64 -1.97
N TYR A 214 -23.72 -10.33 -1.27
CA TYR A 214 -23.78 -9.74 0.08
C TYR A 214 -24.41 -8.35 0.11
N GLY A 215 -24.29 -7.59 -0.98
CA GLY A 215 -24.89 -6.26 -1.11
C GLY A 215 -26.34 -6.26 -1.60
N GLN A 216 -26.95 -7.44 -1.74
CA GLN A 216 -28.30 -7.61 -2.28
C GLN A 216 -29.27 -8.13 -1.24
N ASN A 217 -30.50 -7.63 -1.28
CA ASN A 217 -31.60 -8.11 -0.44
C ASN A 217 -32.60 -8.95 -1.27
N PRO A 218 -32.85 -10.22 -0.90
CA PRO A 218 -33.84 -11.07 -1.55
C PRO A 218 -35.24 -10.43 -1.65
N SER A 219 -35.67 -9.69 -0.63
CA SER A 219 -37.02 -9.09 -0.62
C SER A 219 -37.19 -8.06 -1.72
N ASP A 220 -36.15 -7.25 -1.99
CA ASP A 220 -36.19 -6.23 -3.05
C ASP A 220 -36.21 -6.86 -4.45
N ILE A 221 -35.56 -8.01 -4.61
CA ILE A 221 -35.56 -8.76 -5.87
C ILE A 221 -36.98 -9.27 -6.17
N LEU A 222 -37.63 -9.86 -5.17
CA LEU A 222 -38.94 -10.51 -5.27
C LEU A 222 -40.13 -9.55 -5.10
N ARG A 223 -39.89 -8.28 -4.74
CA ARG A 223 -40.93 -7.28 -4.45
C ARG A 223 -41.94 -7.08 -5.57
N ARG A 224 -41.49 -7.09 -6.83
CA ARG A 224 -42.38 -6.89 -7.99
C ARG A 224 -43.00 -8.23 -8.40
N GLN A 225 -44.23 -8.43 -7.96
CA GLN A 225 -45.10 -9.52 -8.35
C GLN A 225 -46.12 -9.01 -9.39
N PHE A 226 -46.50 -9.87 -10.32
CA PHE A 226 -47.53 -9.61 -11.30
C PHE A 226 -48.80 -10.35 -10.88
N ILE A 227 -49.94 -9.67 -10.96
CA ILE A 227 -51.24 -10.32 -10.85
C ILE A 227 -51.65 -10.67 -12.27
N GLN A 228 -51.84 -11.96 -12.55
CA GLN A 228 -52.32 -12.38 -13.85
C GLN A 228 -53.83 -12.12 -13.93
N GLU A 229 -54.25 -11.22 -14.83
CA GLU A 229 -55.67 -10.95 -15.08
C GLU A 229 -56.22 -11.93 -16.12
N GLY A 230 -57.46 -12.41 -15.93
CA GLY A 230 -58.18 -13.24 -16.90
C GLY A 230 -57.92 -14.74 -16.85
N TYR A 231 -56.94 -15.22 -16.06
CA TYR A 231 -56.62 -16.64 -15.90
C TYR A 231 -56.24 -16.96 -14.46
N LYS A 232 -56.67 -18.13 -13.95
CA LYS A 232 -56.22 -18.64 -12.64
C LYS A 232 -54.80 -19.18 -12.81
N THR A 233 -53.87 -18.72 -11.99
CA THR A 233 -52.48 -19.19 -11.99
C THR A 233 -52.20 -19.88 -10.67
N ASP A 234 -52.63 -21.13 -10.57
CA ASP A 234 -52.45 -22.02 -9.41
C ASP A 234 -51.67 -23.30 -9.74
N GLU A 235 -51.09 -23.37 -10.95
CA GLU A 235 -50.24 -24.45 -11.42
C GLU A 235 -48.76 -24.24 -11.09
N MET A 236 -47.96 -25.30 -11.20
CA MET A 236 -46.53 -25.26 -10.93
C MET A 236 -45.79 -24.37 -11.93
N VAL A 237 -45.01 -23.43 -11.41
CA VAL A 237 -44.04 -22.64 -12.19
C VAL A 237 -42.65 -23.20 -11.93
N VAL A 238 -41.94 -23.60 -12.99
CA VAL A 238 -40.58 -24.13 -12.92
C VAL A 238 -39.64 -23.29 -13.79
N LEU A 239 -38.54 -22.82 -13.21
CA LEU A 239 -37.38 -22.32 -13.94
C LEU A 239 -36.22 -23.29 -13.69
N LYS A 240 -35.86 -24.06 -14.71
CA LYS A 240 -34.78 -25.05 -14.67
C LYS A 240 -33.52 -24.54 -15.37
N ASP A 241 -32.40 -25.22 -15.08
CA ASP A 241 -31.10 -25.00 -15.71
C ASP A 241 -30.53 -23.58 -15.52
N ILE A 242 -30.79 -22.97 -14.36
CA ILE A 242 -30.19 -21.68 -14.01
C ILE A 242 -28.71 -21.93 -13.72
N GLU A 243 -27.80 -21.34 -14.50
CA GLU A 243 -26.37 -21.50 -14.27
C GLU A 243 -25.97 -20.97 -12.89
N LEU A 244 -25.25 -21.80 -12.15
CA LEU A 244 -24.83 -21.52 -10.78
C LEU A 244 -23.32 -21.38 -10.70
N TYR A 245 -22.87 -20.26 -10.14
CA TYR A 245 -21.48 -20.03 -9.75
C TYR A 245 -21.44 -19.53 -8.31
N SER A 246 -20.73 -20.28 -7.44
CA SER A 246 -20.55 -19.91 -6.04
C SER A 246 -19.17 -20.35 -5.54
N PHE A 247 -18.84 -20.04 -4.29
CA PHE A 247 -17.54 -20.32 -3.69
C PHE A 247 -17.71 -21.05 -2.36
N CYS A 248 -17.01 -22.16 -2.20
CA CYS A 248 -17.02 -22.93 -0.95
C CYS A 248 -16.39 -22.09 0.17
N GLU A 249 -17.12 -21.84 1.26
CA GLU A 249 -16.61 -21.03 2.37
C GLU A 249 -15.39 -21.63 3.07
N HIS A 250 -15.21 -22.95 3.02
CA HIS A 250 -14.08 -23.65 3.65
C HIS A 250 -12.74 -23.45 2.93
N HIS A 251 -12.77 -23.21 1.62
CA HIS A 251 -11.56 -23.25 0.79
C HIS A 251 -11.46 -22.07 -0.19
N MET A 252 -12.50 -21.25 -0.28
CA MET A 252 -12.64 -20.16 -1.26
C MET A 252 -12.43 -20.64 -2.72
N LEU A 253 -12.69 -21.92 -2.98
CA LEU A 253 -12.66 -22.51 -4.31
C LEU A 253 -14.07 -22.55 -4.89
N PRO A 254 -14.24 -22.35 -6.20
CA PRO A 254 -15.57 -22.32 -6.80
C PRO A 254 -16.26 -23.68 -6.72
N PHE A 255 -17.58 -23.65 -6.68
CA PHE A 255 -18.42 -24.76 -7.11
C PHE A 255 -19.41 -24.24 -8.14
N THR A 256 -19.58 -25.01 -9.22
CA THR A 256 -20.33 -24.58 -10.40
C THR A 256 -21.30 -25.67 -10.81
N GLY A 257 -22.45 -25.27 -11.33
CA GLY A 257 -23.52 -26.21 -11.60
C GLY A 257 -24.79 -25.54 -12.09
N ARG A 258 -25.93 -26.13 -11.72
CA ARG A 258 -27.24 -25.64 -12.09
C ARG A 258 -28.17 -25.64 -10.89
N ALA A 259 -29.05 -24.64 -10.85
CA ALA A 259 -30.18 -24.58 -9.94
C ALA A 259 -31.49 -24.74 -10.71
N HIS A 260 -32.43 -25.45 -10.10
CA HIS A 260 -33.79 -25.62 -10.57
C HIS A 260 -34.71 -25.11 -9.48
N VAL A 261 -35.56 -24.14 -9.81
CA VAL A 261 -36.43 -23.47 -8.85
C VAL A 261 -37.87 -23.64 -9.29
N ALA A 262 -38.72 -24.08 -8.38
CA ALA A 262 -40.16 -24.21 -8.60
C ALA A 262 -40.96 -23.61 -7.45
N TYR A 263 -42.15 -23.13 -7.76
CA TYR A 263 -43.15 -22.77 -6.76
C TYR A 263 -44.56 -22.91 -7.34
N ILE A 264 -45.54 -23.08 -6.46
CA ILE A 264 -46.96 -23.08 -6.82
C ILE A 264 -47.59 -21.82 -6.24
N PRO A 265 -48.03 -20.86 -7.08
CA PRO A 265 -48.54 -19.58 -6.61
C PRO A 265 -49.75 -19.71 -5.68
N ASN A 266 -49.92 -18.70 -4.83
CA ASN A 266 -51.17 -18.46 -4.13
C ASN A 266 -51.85 -17.20 -4.71
N ALA A 267 -53.18 -17.23 -4.88
CA ALA A 267 -53.98 -16.09 -5.31
C ALA A 267 -53.51 -15.36 -6.59
N ASN A 268 -53.12 -16.11 -7.64
CA ASN A 268 -52.71 -15.60 -8.96
C ASN A 268 -51.49 -14.65 -8.96
N ARG A 269 -50.68 -14.64 -7.89
CA ARG A 269 -49.47 -13.81 -7.80
C ARG A 269 -48.24 -14.55 -8.31
N VAL A 270 -47.69 -14.07 -9.42
CA VAL A 270 -46.56 -14.68 -10.10
C VAL A 270 -45.36 -13.74 -10.06
N VAL A 271 -44.16 -14.31 -9.92
CA VAL A 271 -42.92 -13.54 -10.03
C VAL A 271 -42.33 -13.70 -11.43
N GLY A 272 -41.75 -12.64 -11.97
CA GLY A 272 -41.09 -12.71 -13.28
C GLY A 272 -39.91 -13.69 -13.27
N LEU A 273 -39.73 -14.46 -14.34
CA LEU A 273 -38.66 -15.48 -14.47
C LEU A 273 -37.27 -14.92 -14.15
N SER A 274 -36.96 -13.71 -14.61
CA SER A 274 -35.67 -13.06 -14.33
C SER A 274 -35.42 -12.80 -12.84
N LYS A 275 -36.46 -12.77 -12.00
CA LYS A 275 -36.33 -12.61 -10.55
C LYS A 275 -35.92 -13.89 -9.85
N LEU A 276 -36.37 -15.04 -10.33
CA LEU A 276 -35.93 -16.34 -9.81
C LEU A 276 -34.43 -16.53 -10.05
N ALA A 277 -33.95 -16.26 -11.27
CA ALA A 277 -32.52 -16.30 -11.58
C ALA A 277 -31.71 -15.31 -10.71
N ARG A 278 -32.19 -14.07 -10.56
CA ARG A 278 -31.54 -13.07 -9.69
C ARG A 278 -31.54 -13.47 -8.22
N LEU A 279 -32.58 -14.18 -7.75
CA LEU A 279 -32.64 -14.70 -6.39
C LEU A 279 -31.56 -15.77 -6.16
N VAL A 280 -31.38 -16.67 -7.13
CA VAL A 280 -30.28 -17.65 -7.10
C VAL A 280 -28.94 -16.93 -7.01
N ASP A 281 -28.67 -15.96 -7.90
CA ASP A 281 -27.43 -15.17 -7.89
C ASP A 281 -27.20 -14.40 -6.58
N CYS A 282 -28.25 -13.84 -5.99
CA CYS A 282 -28.19 -13.10 -4.73
C CYS A 282 -27.54 -13.92 -3.59
N PHE A 283 -27.85 -15.23 -3.55
CA PHE A 283 -27.25 -16.13 -2.57
C PHE A 283 -25.99 -16.83 -3.09
N ALA A 284 -25.92 -17.15 -4.38
CA ALA A 284 -24.79 -17.87 -4.97
C ALA A 284 -23.51 -17.02 -5.02
N ARG A 285 -23.63 -15.71 -5.26
CA ARG A 285 -22.51 -14.74 -5.26
C ARG A 285 -22.07 -14.38 -3.85
N ARG A 286 -21.76 -15.39 -3.03
CA ARG A 286 -21.30 -15.33 -1.63
C ARG A 286 -20.36 -16.51 -1.37
N LEU A 287 -19.68 -16.50 -0.21
CA LEU A 287 -19.09 -17.73 0.33
C LEU A 287 -20.23 -18.60 0.90
N GLN A 288 -20.24 -19.88 0.53
CA GLN A 288 -21.37 -20.77 0.76
C GLN A 288 -20.99 -22.22 1.06
N ILE A 289 -21.99 -22.91 1.63
CA ILE A 289 -22.15 -24.37 1.64
C ILE A 289 -23.38 -24.69 0.76
N GLN A 290 -23.33 -25.73 -0.08
CA GLN A 290 -24.38 -25.96 -1.07
C GLN A 290 -25.76 -26.19 -0.43
N GLU A 291 -25.80 -26.95 0.66
CA GLU A 291 -27.01 -27.21 1.46
C GLU A 291 -27.63 -25.92 1.98
N LYS A 292 -26.81 -25.00 2.49
CA LYS A 292 -27.24 -23.69 2.99
C LYS A 292 -27.80 -22.84 1.85
N LEU A 293 -27.08 -22.78 0.72
CA LEU A 293 -27.51 -22.07 -0.48
C LEU A 293 -28.88 -22.55 -0.97
N THR A 294 -29.09 -23.87 -1.06
CA THR A 294 -30.37 -24.46 -1.48
C THR A 294 -31.51 -24.07 -0.53
N ASN A 295 -31.29 -24.14 0.79
CA ASN A 295 -32.31 -23.74 1.76
C ASN A 295 -32.62 -22.25 1.70
N GLN A 296 -31.60 -21.39 1.63
CA GLN A 296 -31.78 -19.94 1.57
C GLN A 296 -32.66 -19.48 0.40
N ILE A 297 -32.49 -20.09 -0.78
CA ILE A 297 -33.32 -19.78 -1.96
C ILE A 297 -34.77 -20.21 -1.72
N ALA A 298 -34.99 -21.43 -1.22
CA ALA A 298 -36.33 -21.96 -0.95
C ALA A 298 -37.07 -21.15 0.13
N ASP A 299 -36.37 -20.80 1.21
CA ASP A 299 -36.92 -20.02 2.32
C ASP A 299 -37.27 -18.60 1.87
N ALA A 300 -36.40 -17.95 1.09
CA ALA A 300 -36.68 -16.62 0.54
C ALA A 300 -37.92 -16.59 -0.37
N LEU A 301 -38.18 -17.65 -1.14
CA LEU A 301 -39.40 -17.76 -1.93
C LEU A 301 -40.64 -17.84 -1.04
N VAL A 302 -40.59 -18.66 0.01
CA VAL A 302 -41.72 -18.80 0.95
C VAL A 302 -41.99 -17.50 1.69
N GLU A 303 -40.95 -16.87 2.23
CA GLU A 303 -41.04 -15.63 3.00
C GLU A 303 -41.62 -14.46 2.17
N ASN A 304 -41.23 -14.34 0.90
CA ASN A 304 -41.56 -13.16 0.09
C ASN A 304 -42.76 -13.35 -0.85
N LEU A 305 -43.04 -14.59 -1.27
CA LEU A 305 -44.14 -14.87 -2.21
C LEU A 305 -45.35 -15.52 -1.54
N GLN A 306 -45.17 -16.12 -0.35
CA GLN A 306 -46.21 -16.90 0.34
C GLN A 306 -46.94 -17.91 -0.59
N PRO A 307 -46.19 -18.73 -1.37
CA PRO A 307 -46.77 -19.69 -2.29
C PRO A 307 -47.41 -20.86 -1.52
N GLN A 308 -48.18 -21.70 -2.20
CA GLN A 308 -48.63 -22.99 -1.62
C GLN A 308 -47.44 -23.88 -1.25
N GLY A 309 -46.32 -23.72 -1.97
CA GLY A 309 -45.05 -24.36 -1.67
C GLY A 309 -43.98 -23.91 -2.65
N ALA A 310 -42.73 -24.21 -2.31
CA ALA A 310 -41.57 -23.96 -3.14
C ALA A 310 -40.60 -25.14 -3.09
N ALA A 311 -39.86 -25.35 -4.17
CA ALA A 311 -38.83 -26.36 -4.28
C ALA A 311 -37.60 -25.81 -4.98
N VAL A 312 -36.42 -26.18 -4.47
CA VAL A 312 -35.14 -25.86 -5.08
C VAL A 312 -34.31 -27.13 -5.13
N VAL A 313 -33.73 -27.43 -6.29
CA VAL A 313 -32.71 -28.47 -6.47
C VAL A 313 -31.47 -27.82 -7.04
N ILE A 314 -30.31 -28.10 -6.45
CA ILE A 314 -29.02 -27.67 -6.98
C ILE A 314 -28.18 -28.90 -7.25
N GLU A 315 -27.63 -29.01 -8.44
CA GLU A 315 -26.57 -29.96 -8.79
C GLU A 315 -25.31 -29.17 -9.12
N ALA A 316 -24.20 -29.42 -8.41
CA ALA A 316 -22.94 -28.72 -8.66
C ALA A 316 -21.71 -29.61 -8.47
N LYS A 317 -20.64 -29.24 -9.18
CA LYS A 317 -19.29 -29.78 -9.03
C LYS A 317 -18.47 -28.85 -8.15
N HIS A 318 -17.72 -29.43 -7.22
CA HIS A 318 -16.93 -28.67 -6.24
C HIS A 318 -15.45 -28.72 -6.57
N HIS A 319 -14.84 -27.57 -6.88
CA HIS A 319 -13.41 -27.54 -7.24
C HIS A 319 -12.49 -27.89 -6.06
N CYS A 320 -12.95 -27.82 -4.81
CA CYS A 320 -12.22 -28.35 -3.67
C CYS A 320 -12.06 -29.89 -3.70
N MET A 321 -12.92 -30.61 -4.44
CA MET A 321 -12.82 -32.05 -4.68
C MET A 321 -12.20 -32.39 -6.04
N CYS A 322 -12.27 -31.47 -7.02
CA CYS A 322 -11.74 -31.69 -8.36
C CYS A 322 -10.27 -31.27 -8.49
N ALA A 323 -9.94 -30.03 -8.11
CA ALA A 323 -8.64 -29.41 -8.37
C ALA A 323 -7.58 -29.77 -7.31
N ARG A 324 -8.01 -30.27 -6.14
CA ARG A 324 -7.14 -30.68 -5.03
C ARG A 324 -7.79 -31.81 -4.22
N GLY A 325 -7.08 -32.28 -3.20
CA GLY A 325 -7.59 -33.28 -2.28
C GLY A 325 -7.80 -34.61 -3.00
N ILE A 326 -9.03 -35.13 -2.95
CA ILE A 326 -9.37 -36.47 -3.46
C ILE A 326 -9.43 -36.58 -5.00
N GLY A 327 -9.46 -35.46 -5.72
CA GLY A 327 -9.28 -35.40 -7.18
C GLY A 327 -10.39 -36.06 -8.03
N LYS A 328 -11.66 -36.04 -7.58
CA LYS A 328 -12.77 -36.68 -8.31
C LYS A 328 -13.37 -35.73 -9.37
N GLN A 329 -13.03 -35.97 -10.63
CA GLN A 329 -13.39 -35.09 -11.77
C GLN A 329 -14.87 -35.17 -12.21
N HIS A 330 -15.53 -36.30 -11.93
CA HIS A 330 -16.89 -36.57 -12.40
C HIS A 330 -17.94 -36.51 -11.29
N SER A 331 -17.53 -36.34 -10.03
CA SER A 331 -18.47 -36.26 -8.91
C SER A 331 -19.28 -34.97 -8.99
N SER A 332 -20.61 -35.08 -8.97
CA SER A 332 -21.53 -33.97 -8.68
C SER A 332 -22.21 -34.20 -7.34
N MET A 333 -22.58 -33.10 -6.69
CA MET A 333 -23.36 -33.10 -5.47
C MET A 333 -24.74 -32.51 -5.77
N THR A 334 -25.78 -33.23 -5.38
CA THR A 334 -27.17 -32.78 -5.51
C THR A 334 -27.76 -32.49 -4.14
N THR A 335 -28.35 -31.32 -3.98
CA THR A 335 -29.07 -30.90 -2.76
C THR A 335 -30.48 -30.45 -3.14
N SER A 336 -31.45 -30.67 -2.25
CA SER A 336 -32.82 -30.21 -2.44
C SER A 336 -33.40 -29.58 -1.18
N ALA A 337 -34.24 -28.57 -1.36
CA ALA A 337 -35.01 -27.93 -0.30
C ALA A 337 -36.46 -27.81 -0.75
N LEU A 338 -37.37 -28.47 -0.03
CA LEU A 338 -38.80 -28.52 -0.32
C LEU A 338 -39.59 -27.84 0.80
N ARG A 339 -40.62 -27.08 0.45
CA ARG A 339 -41.51 -26.34 1.36
C ARG A 339 -42.98 -26.49 0.95
N GLY A 340 -43.88 -26.42 1.92
CA GLY A 340 -45.33 -26.52 1.70
C GLY A 340 -45.72 -27.77 0.91
N VAL A 341 -46.58 -27.61 -0.10
CA VAL A 341 -47.13 -28.73 -0.89
C VAL A 341 -46.06 -29.62 -1.55
N PHE A 342 -44.86 -29.11 -1.87
CA PHE A 342 -43.77 -29.92 -2.41
C PHE A 342 -43.17 -30.90 -1.38
N LYS A 343 -43.24 -30.55 -0.09
CA LYS A 343 -42.78 -31.42 1.00
C LYS A 343 -43.89 -32.40 1.41
N GLU A 344 -45.12 -31.92 1.44
CA GLU A 344 -46.29 -32.63 1.96
C GLU A 344 -46.91 -33.62 0.97
N LYS A 345 -46.94 -33.29 -0.33
CA LYS A 345 -47.61 -34.10 -1.36
C LYS A 345 -46.58 -34.77 -2.27
N ASN A 346 -46.59 -36.10 -2.32
CA ASN A 346 -45.63 -36.85 -3.10
C ASN A 346 -45.82 -36.63 -4.61
N GLU A 347 -47.06 -36.49 -5.07
CA GLU A 347 -47.41 -36.33 -6.48
C GLU A 347 -46.81 -35.04 -7.05
N VAL A 348 -46.93 -33.94 -6.31
CA VAL A 348 -46.36 -32.62 -6.66
C VAL A 348 -44.83 -32.69 -6.72
N ARG A 349 -44.21 -33.37 -5.74
CA ARG A 349 -42.76 -33.57 -5.72
C ARG A 349 -42.30 -34.39 -6.92
N GLN A 350 -43.00 -35.46 -7.27
CA GLN A 350 -42.65 -36.31 -8.42
C GLN A 350 -42.82 -35.58 -9.75
N GLU A 351 -43.87 -34.75 -9.89
CA GLU A 351 -44.05 -33.89 -11.05
C GLU A 351 -42.85 -32.94 -11.24
N PHE A 352 -42.45 -32.24 -10.19
CA PHE A 352 -41.28 -31.36 -10.23
C PHE A 352 -40.00 -32.10 -10.60
N LEU A 353 -39.73 -33.26 -9.98
CA LEU A 353 -38.53 -34.04 -10.27
C LEU A 353 -38.50 -34.52 -11.74
N ARG A 354 -39.65 -34.89 -12.33
CA ARG A 354 -39.72 -35.22 -13.76
C ARG A 354 -39.36 -34.02 -14.63
N LEU A 355 -39.96 -32.86 -14.37
CA LEU A 355 -39.75 -31.65 -15.17
C LEU A 355 -38.28 -31.18 -15.22
N ILE A 356 -37.49 -31.47 -14.19
CA ILE A 356 -36.06 -31.08 -14.12
C ILE A 356 -35.09 -32.16 -14.60
N HIS A 357 -35.56 -33.40 -14.79
CA HIS A 357 -34.75 -34.53 -15.25
C HIS A 357 -35.06 -34.95 -16.71
N ASP A 358 -36.15 -34.44 -17.28
CA ASP A 358 -36.40 -34.42 -18.73
C ASP A 358 -35.48 -33.41 -19.44
#